data_AF-A0A662RQG3-F1
#
_entry.id   AF-A0A662RQG3-F1
#
_cell.length_a   1.000
_cell.length_b   1.000
_cell.length_c   1.000
_cell.angle_alpha   90.00
_cell.angle_beta   90.00
_cell.angle_gamma   90.00
#
_symmetry.space_group_name_H-M   'P 1'
#
loop_
_entity.id
_entity.type
_entity.pdbx_description
1 polymer ?
#
loop_
_entity_poly.entity_id
_entity_poly.type
_entity_poly.pdbx_seq_one_letter_code
_entity_poly.pdbx_strand_id
1 'polypeptide(L)' 'MLAEREWKDVEELMMVLEEVITAYNDVPHQGLDGLSPNEYERRLMCVASG' A
#
# COMPACT_ATOMS: atom_id res chain seq x y z
N MET A 1 11.60 -6.31 9.67
CA MET A 1 10.42 -5.42 9.56
C MET A 1 10.80 -4.16 8.79
N LEU A 2 9.86 -3.48 8.11
CA LEU A 2 10.15 -2.22 7.40
C LEU A 2 10.76 -1.14 8.30
N ALA A 3 10.42 -1.14 9.60
CA ALA A 3 10.98 -0.24 10.61
C ALA A 3 12.49 -0.43 10.89
N GLU A 4 13.10 -1.51 10.40
CA GLU A 4 14.52 -1.82 10.61
C GLU A 4 15.37 -1.52 9.37
N ARG A 5 14.76 -0.96 8.31
CA ARG A 5 15.49 -0.63 7.08
C ARG A 5 16.10 0.77 7.16
N GLU A 6 17.41 0.81 7.02
CA GLU A 6 18.18 2.02 6.79
C GLU A 6 18.45 2.16 5.27
N TRP A 7 18.62 3.40 4.80
CA TRP A 7 19.01 3.71 3.43
C TRP A 7 20.15 4.74 3.44
N LYS A 8 21.03 4.66 2.45
CA LYS A 8 22.23 5.51 2.36
C LYS A 8 22.10 6.62 1.32
N ASP A 9 21.26 6.40 0.32
CA ASP A 9 21.03 7.32 -0.78
C ASP A 9 19.57 7.33 -1.23
N VAL A 10 19.27 8.18 -2.21
CA VAL A 10 17.92 8.38 -2.72
C VAL A 10 17.41 7.17 -3.50
N GLU A 11 18.29 6.42 -4.17
CA GLU A 11 17.88 5.24 -4.93
C GLU A 11 17.44 4.13 -3.97
N GLU A 12 18.21 3.87 -2.93
CA GLU A 12 17.84 2.93 -1.86
C GLU A 12 16.54 3.36 -1.17
N LEU A 13 16.37 4.66 -0.87
CA LEU A 13 15.11 5.17 -0.30
C LEU A 13 13.92 4.90 -1.23
N MET A 14 14.06 5.14 -2.54
CA MET A 14 12.97 4.91 -3.48
C MET A 14 12.56 3.44 -3.53
N MET A 15 13.52 2.52 -3.52
CA MET A 15 13.23 1.08 -3.48
C MET A 15 12.49 0.67 -2.19
N VAL A 16 12.93 1.18 -1.04
CA VAL A 16 12.26 0.90 0.24
C VAL A 16 10.86 1.50 0.25
N LEU A 17 10.69 2.73 -0.26
CA LEU A 17 9.41 3.41 -0.31
C LEU A 17 8.41 2.66 -1.20
N GLU A 18 8.85 2.17 -2.37
CA GLU A 18 8.03 1.36 -3.26
C GLU A 18 7.53 0.10 -2.55
N GLU A 19 8.41 -0.62 -1.84
CA GLU A 19 8.01 -1.81 -1.09
C GLU A 19 7.04 -1.48 0.05
N VAL A 20 7.26 -0.38 0.78
CA VAL A 20 6.35 0.07 1.85
C VAL A 20 4.97 0.37 1.27
N ILE A 21 4.91 1.11 0.16
CA ILE A 21 3.65 1.51 -0.48
C ILE A 21 2.90 0.27 -0.97
N THR A 22 3.58 -0.67 -1.64
CA THR A 22 2.97 -1.92 -2.10
C THR A 22 2.42 -2.72 -0.92
N ALA A 23 3.24 -2.94 0.12
CA ALA A 23 2.82 -3.71 1.29
C ALA A 23 1.65 -3.04 2.01
N TYR A 24 1.69 -1.72 2.19
CA TYR A 24 0.61 -0.96 2.82
C TYR A 24 -0.68 -1.05 2.00
N ASN A 25 -0.62 -0.85 0.68
CA ASN A 25 -1.83 -0.82 -0.14
C ASN A 25 -2.50 -2.19 -0.33
N ASP A 26 -1.78 -3.29 -0.06
CA ASP A 26 -2.28 -4.66 -0.22
C ASP A 26 -2.72 -5.35 1.09
N VAL A 27 -2.43 -4.78 2.27
CA VAL A 27 -2.89 -5.36 3.55
C VAL A 27 -4.21 -4.78 4.05
N PRO A 28 -5.05 -5.55 4.77
CA PRO A 28 -6.25 -5.04 5.45
C PRO A 28 -5.97 -3.89 6.42
N HIS A 29 -6.80 -2.84 6.36
CA HIS A 29 -6.71 -1.69 7.25
C HIS A 29 -7.91 -1.59 8.19
N GLN A 30 -7.66 -1.14 9.42
CA GLN A 30 -8.73 -0.72 10.31
C GLN A 30 -9.44 0.50 9.71
N GLY A 31 -10.77 0.48 9.67
CA GLY A 31 -11.58 1.56 9.09
C GLY A 31 -11.91 1.41 7.60
N LEU A 32 -11.40 0.38 6.92
CA LEU A 32 -11.80 0.00 5.56
C LEU A 32 -12.62 -1.30 5.54
N ASP A 33 -13.38 -1.59 6.60
CA ASP A 33 -14.12 -2.85 6.76
C ASP A 33 -13.25 -4.12 6.58
N GLY A 34 -11.96 -4.02 6.94
CA GLY A 34 -10.99 -5.10 6.77
C GLY A 34 -10.50 -5.27 5.32
N LEU A 35 -10.76 -4.31 4.44
CA LEU A 35 -10.21 -4.26 3.09
C LEU A 35 -8.84 -3.57 3.08
N SER A 36 -8.05 -3.90 2.07
CA SER A 36 -6.88 -3.11 1.73
C SER A 36 -7.28 -1.89 0.89
N PRO A 37 -6.47 -0.82 0.88
CA PRO A 37 -6.69 0.33 0.01
C PRO A 37 -6.92 -0.06 -1.46
N ASN A 38 -6.10 -0.95 -2.02
CA ASN A 38 -6.25 -1.41 -3.41
C ASN A 38 -7.54 -2.19 -3.66
N GLU A 39 -8.00 -2.96 -2.69
CA GLU A 39 -9.27 -3.69 -2.81
C GLU A 39 -10.47 -2.74 -2.69
N TYR A 40 -10.38 -1.76 -1.80
CA TYR A 40 -11.42 -0.74 -1.66
C TYR A 40 -11.57 0.09 -2.93
N GLU A 41 -10.46 0.55 -3.53
CA GLU A 41 -10.46 1.29 -4.78
C GLU A 41 -11.04 0.46 -5.94
N ARG A 42 -10.63 -0.81 -6.08
CA ARG A 42 -11.18 -1.72 -7.10
C ARG A 42 -12.70 -1.83 -7.00
N ARG A 43 -13.23 -1.94 -5.78
CA ARG A 43 -14.68 -2.02 -5.56
C ARG A 43 -15.39 -0.74 -5.96
N LEU A 44 -14.84 0.43 -5.61
CA LEU A 44 -15.40 1.72 -6.05
C LEU A 44 -15.48 1.82 -7.58
N MET A 45 -14.42 1.40 -8.28
CA MET A 45 -14.36 1.43 -9.75
C MET A 45 -15.33 0.43 -10.40
N CYS A 46 -15.50 -0.76 -9.81
CA CYS A 46 -16.51 -1.72 -10.26
C CYS A 46 -17.94 -1.20 -10.06
N VAL A 47 -18.21 -0.53 -8.93
CA VAL A 47 -19.53 0.08 -8.66
C VAL A 47 -19.82 1.24 -9.62
N ALA A 48 -18.82 2.04 -9.98
CA ALA A 48 -18.99 3.16 -10.90
C ALA A 48 -19.28 2.73 -12.36
N SER A 49 -19.10 1.45 -12.69
CA SER A 49 -19.23 0.91 -14.06
C SER A 49 -20.56 0.19 -14.32
N GLY A 50 -21.51 0.23 -13.37
CA GLY A 50 -22.85 -0.39 -13.47
C GLY A 50 -23.95 0.65 -13.43
#